data_AF-A0A831U9H1-F1
#
_entry.id   AF-A0A831U9H1-F1
#
_cell.length_a   1.000
_cell.length_b   1.000
_cell.length_c   1.000
_cell.angle_alpha   90.00
_cell.angle_beta   90.00
_cell.angle_gamma   90.00
#
_symmetry.space_group_name_H-M   'P 1'
#
loop_
_entity.id
_entity.type
_entity.pdbx_description
1 polymer ?
#
loop_
_entity_poly.entity_id
_entity_poly.type
_entity_poly.pdbx_seq_one_letter_code
_entity_poly.pdbx_strand_id
1 'polypeptide(L)'
;MNVVRRIRLFAVAGLSLAVSLCLGAGSPAKAAPAAKLVQDDCVKCHAQPPADIASAGAGHKKITCFDCHANHRPASQNNIPKCSQCHTGKKHYELANCLGCHKNPHTPLNIVLSGNITDPCLTCHSQQIEQLKQFPSKHTKLYCSTCHNVHGKIPACTQCHKPHYAEQTAGDCKKCHKAHQPKNVAYGKEVPNKDCGACHKKAIDLLTASQAKHKSLACVYCHQDKHKMVPACQSCHGTPHPAAMLAKFKGCGDCHNIAHDLNRWDVPAKAAPAKAAPAKAAPAKKK
;
A
#
# COMPACT_ATOMS: atom_id res chain seq x y z
N MET A 1 20.94 35.62 76.88
CA MET A 1 21.42 37.00 77.17
C MET A 1 20.37 37.94 76.60
N ASN A 2 19.39 38.41 77.39
CA ASN A 2 19.47 39.65 78.19
C ASN A 2 20.10 40.78 77.34
N VAL A 3 19.44 41.89 76.99
CA VAL A 3 18.88 42.89 77.91
C VAL A 3 17.99 43.88 77.14
N VAL A 4 16.94 44.30 77.84
CA VAL A 4 15.98 45.39 77.64
C VAL A 4 16.63 46.78 77.57
N ARG A 5 16.00 47.76 76.89
CA ARG A 5 15.82 49.20 77.27
C ARG A 5 15.91 50.12 76.05
N ARG A 6 15.20 51.25 75.90
CA ARG A 6 14.07 51.92 76.57
C ARG A 6 13.79 53.20 75.74
N ILE A 7 12.51 53.58 75.65
CA ILE A 7 11.98 54.95 75.81
C ILE A 7 12.39 56.01 74.76
N ARG A 8 11.39 56.62 74.10
CA ARG A 8 10.92 57.99 74.40
C ARG A 8 9.57 58.27 73.75
N LEU A 9 8.57 58.47 74.61
CA LEU A 9 7.33 59.19 74.32
C LEU A 9 7.67 60.62 73.89
N PHE A 10 7.02 61.10 72.84
CA PHE A 10 6.60 62.50 72.76
C PHE A 10 5.18 62.54 72.22
N ALA A 11 4.28 63.02 73.08
CA ALA A 11 2.94 63.43 72.76
C ALA A 11 2.99 64.75 71.99
N VAL A 12 2.27 64.85 70.88
CA VAL A 12 1.78 66.13 70.37
C VAL A 12 0.31 65.96 70.01
N ALA A 13 -0.49 66.74 70.71
CA ALA A 13 -1.92 66.82 70.62
C ALA A 13 -2.36 67.62 69.38
N GLY A 14 -3.55 67.27 68.89
CA GLY A 14 -4.50 68.23 68.33
C GLY A 14 -4.34 68.59 66.86
N LEU A 15 -5.19 68.02 66.01
CA LEU A 15 -6.10 68.83 65.20
C LEU A 15 -7.25 67.97 64.67
N SER A 16 -8.41 68.14 65.29
CA SER A 16 -9.70 67.65 64.82
C SER A 16 -10.11 68.47 63.60
N LEU A 17 -10.18 67.88 62.41
CA LEU A 17 -10.89 68.48 61.28
C LEU A 17 -11.65 67.40 60.50
N ALA A 18 -12.93 67.69 60.30
CA ALA A 18 -14.00 66.82 59.85
C ALA A 18 -13.67 66.01 58.58
N VAL A 19 -13.66 64.68 58.71
CA VAL A 19 -13.83 63.75 57.58
C VAL A 19 -15.33 63.65 57.31
N SER A 20 -15.81 64.45 56.36
CA SER A 20 -17.14 64.27 55.78
C SER A 20 -17.17 62.92 55.06
N LEU A 21 -17.75 61.95 55.75
CA LEU A 21 -17.97 60.58 55.34
C LEU A 21 -19.08 60.57 54.28
N CYS A 22 -18.72 60.77 53.01
CA CYS A 22 -19.59 60.41 51.89
C CYS A 22 -19.68 58.88 51.81
N LEU A 23 -20.54 58.26 52.64
CA LEU A 23 -21.03 56.91 52.38
C LEU A 23 -21.90 56.95 51.13
N GLY A 24 -21.24 56.88 49.97
CA GLY A 24 -21.90 56.38 48.78
C GLY A 24 -22.30 54.93 49.05
N ALA A 25 -23.60 54.67 49.14
CA ALA A 25 -24.17 53.33 49.12
C ALA A 25 -23.90 52.70 47.74
N GLY A 26 -22.66 52.29 47.51
CA GLY A 26 -22.30 51.41 46.42
C GLY A 26 -22.93 50.05 46.72
N SER A 27 -24.05 49.76 46.06
CA SER A 27 -24.59 48.40 46.04
C SER A 27 -23.47 47.43 45.63
N PRO A 28 -23.31 46.25 46.25
CA PRO A 28 -22.34 45.28 45.78
C PRO A 28 -22.69 44.94 44.34
N ALA A 29 -21.85 45.35 43.40
CA ALA A 29 -21.99 44.98 42.01
C ALA A 29 -21.97 43.45 41.95
N LYS A 30 -23.09 42.84 41.59
CA LYS A 30 -23.12 41.41 41.24
C LYS A 30 -22.07 41.21 40.17
N ALA A 31 -21.09 40.35 40.44
CA ALA A 31 -20.09 39.98 39.45
C ALA A 31 -20.81 39.53 38.17
N ALA A 32 -20.53 40.21 37.06
CA ALA A 32 -21.10 39.83 35.77
C ALA A 32 -20.71 38.38 35.47
N PRO A 33 -21.63 37.55 34.94
CA PRO A 33 -21.28 36.20 34.54
C PRO A 33 -20.11 36.24 33.55
N ALA A 34 -19.14 35.35 33.76
CA ALA A 34 -17.97 35.26 32.90
C ALA A 34 -18.42 35.10 31.43
N ALA A 35 -17.85 35.91 30.53
CA ALA A 35 -18.16 35.85 29.12
C ALA A 35 -17.90 34.43 28.58
N LYS A 36 -18.88 33.87 27.88
CA LYS A 36 -18.75 32.55 27.25
C LYS A 36 -17.98 32.68 25.95
N LEU A 37 -17.01 31.81 25.72
CA LEU A 37 -16.26 31.74 24.46
C LEU A 37 -17.20 31.47 23.28
N VAL A 38 -16.99 32.17 22.18
CA VAL A 38 -17.63 31.93 20.89
C VAL A 38 -16.62 31.42 19.85
N GLN A 39 -17.11 30.96 18.69
CA GLN A 39 -16.29 30.28 17.68
C GLN A 39 -15.09 31.12 17.24
N ASP A 40 -15.29 32.43 17.04
CA ASP A 40 -14.25 33.36 16.60
C ASP A 40 -13.24 33.72 17.68
N ASP A 41 -13.48 33.34 18.94
CA ASP A 41 -12.49 33.52 20.00
C ASP A 41 -11.36 32.51 19.91
N CYS A 42 -11.61 31.32 19.32
CA CYS A 42 -10.63 30.24 19.27
C CYS A 42 -9.33 30.65 18.58
N VAL A 43 -9.43 31.37 17.45
CA VAL A 43 -8.26 31.78 16.64
C VAL A 43 -7.39 32.82 17.33
N LYS A 44 -7.94 33.58 18.29
CA LYS A 44 -7.20 34.60 19.06
C LYS A 44 -6.08 33.99 19.90
N CYS A 45 -6.21 32.72 20.29
CA CYS A 45 -5.20 31.98 21.06
C CYS A 45 -4.68 30.72 20.33
N HIS A 46 -5.50 30.09 19.51
CA HIS A 46 -5.15 28.89 18.75
C HIS A 46 -5.13 29.21 17.26
N ALA A 47 -4.05 29.82 16.77
CA ALA A 47 -3.94 30.16 15.35
C ALA A 47 -3.80 28.94 14.43
N GLN A 48 -3.11 27.88 14.89
CA GLN A 48 -2.80 26.72 14.05
C GLN A 48 -4.02 25.82 13.75
N PRO A 49 -4.85 25.39 14.72
CA PRO A 49 -5.98 24.50 14.42
C PRO A 49 -6.99 25.03 13.39
N PRO A 50 -7.43 26.30 13.44
CA PRO A 50 -8.28 26.86 12.38
C PRO A 50 -7.59 26.89 11.02
N ALA A 51 -6.29 27.21 10.96
CA ALA A 51 -5.51 27.21 9.72
C ALA A 51 -5.35 25.79 9.13
N ASP A 52 -5.12 24.80 9.99
CA ASP A 52 -5.08 23.38 9.65
C ASP A 52 -6.43 22.89 9.09
N ILE A 53 -7.54 23.22 9.75
CA ILE A 53 -8.89 22.88 9.26
C ILE A 53 -9.14 23.56 7.91
N ALA A 54 -8.81 24.84 7.77
CA ALA A 54 -9.00 25.59 6.54
C ALA A 54 -8.23 24.97 5.37
N SER A 55 -6.98 24.56 5.59
CA SER A 55 -6.14 23.93 4.56
C SER A 55 -6.54 22.49 4.26
N ALA A 56 -6.69 21.63 5.27
CA ALA A 56 -6.83 20.18 5.09
C ALA A 56 -7.82 19.49 6.05
N GLY A 57 -8.78 20.23 6.62
CA GLY A 57 -9.79 19.70 7.56
C GLY A 57 -10.80 18.71 6.98
N ALA A 58 -10.90 18.59 5.65
CA ALA A 58 -11.83 17.71 4.96
C ALA A 58 -13.26 17.79 5.56
N GLY A 59 -13.81 16.67 6.04
CA GLY A 59 -15.13 16.62 6.68
C GLY A 59 -15.25 17.50 7.93
N HIS A 60 -14.16 17.77 8.64
CA HIS A 60 -14.17 18.61 9.85
C HIS A 60 -14.33 20.10 9.54
N LYS A 61 -14.28 20.52 8.27
CA LYS A 61 -14.70 21.89 7.87
C LYS A 61 -16.19 22.15 8.12
N LYS A 62 -16.98 21.10 8.35
CA LYS A 62 -18.44 21.16 8.53
C LYS A 62 -18.88 21.14 10.01
N ILE A 63 -17.92 21.09 10.93
CA ILE A 63 -18.17 21.14 12.37
C ILE A 63 -17.47 22.37 12.95
N THR A 64 -17.92 22.78 14.12
CA THR A 64 -17.38 23.89 14.90
C THR A 64 -16.31 23.40 15.87
N CYS A 65 -15.58 24.35 16.47
CA CYS A 65 -14.61 24.02 17.51
C CYS A 65 -15.31 23.34 18.70
N PHE A 66 -16.55 23.72 19.02
CA PHE A 66 -17.29 23.19 20.16
C PHE A 66 -17.87 21.79 19.94
N ASP A 67 -18.07 21.37 18.69
CA ASP A 67 -18.51 20.01 18.37
C ASP A 67 -17.46 18.96 18.76
N CYS A 68 -16.18 19.35 18.82
CA CYS A 68 -15.08 18.51 19.29
C CYS A 68 -14.50 19.00 20.63
N HIS A 69 -14.54 20.29 20.95
CA HIS A 69 -14.07 20.84 22.22
C HIS A 69 -15.25 21.33 23.04
N ALA A 70 -15.97 20.40 23.67
CA ALA A 70 -17.19 20.69 24.43
C ALA A 70 -16.96 21.69 25.59
N ASN A 71 -15.72 21.79 26.08
CA ASN A 71 -15.29 22.70 27.13
C ASN A 71 -13.87 23.19 26.89
N HIS A 72 -13.42 24.24 27.60
CA HIS A 72 -12.07 24.78 27.47
C HIS A 72 -11.20 24.45 28.70
N ARG A 73 -9.89 24.28 28.51
CA ARG A 73 -8.93 24.12 29.63
C ARG A 73 -8.70 25.48 30.33
N PRO A 74 -8.48 25.53 31.66
CA PRO A 74 -8.34 24.41 32.58
C PRO A 74 -9.67 23.84 33.12
N ALA A 75 -10.81 24.48 32.84
CA ALA A 75 -12.11 24.07 33.38
C ALA A 75 -12.51 22.62 33.03
N SER A 76 -12.02 22.08 31.92
CA SER A 76 -12.14 20.66 31.59
C SER A 76 -10.83 20.08 31.08
N GLN A 77 -10.33 19.05 31.77
CA GLN A 77 -9.13 18.33 31.39
C GLN A 77 -9.34 17.34 30.24
N ASN A 78 -10.56 16.85 30.02
CA ASN A 78 -10.89 15.87 28.99
C ASN A 78 -12.00 16.43 28.11
N ASN A 79 -11.66 17.48 27.35
CA ASN A 79 -12.62 18.24 26.57
C ASN A 79 -12.83 17.73 25.14
N ILE A 80 -12.14 16.67 24.72
CA ILE A 80 -12.19 16.09 23.38
C ILE A 80 -12.95 14.75 23.44
N PRO A 81 -14.02 14.54 22.63
CA PRO A 81 -14.74 13.29 22.57
C PRO A 81 -13.91 12.19 21.91
N LYS A 82 -14.31 10.94 22.13
CA LYS A 82 -13.74 9.81 21.38
C LYS A 82 -14.14 9.93 19.91
N CYS A 83 -13.21 9.64 18.99
CA CYS A 83 -13.48 9.66 17.55
C CYS A 83 -14.70 8.80 17.16
N SER A 84 -14.90 7.67 17.83
CA SER A 84 -16.00 6.73 17.60
C SER A 84 -17.39 7.27 17.97
N GLN A 85 -17.50 8.44 18.62
CA GLN A 85 -18.79 9.09 18.84
C GLN A 85 -19.40 9.65 17.55
N CYS A 86 -18.54 10.00 16.58
CA CYS A 86 -18.97 10.56 15.29
C CYS A 86 -18.56 9.66 14.09
N HIS A 87 -17.41 8.98 14.18
CA HIS A 87 -16.95 8.05 13.15
C HIS A 87 -17.47 6.65 13.43
N THR A 88 -18.50 6.22 12.69
CA THR A 88 -19.18 4.93 12.90
C THR A 88 -19.54 4.24 11.58
N GLY A 89 -20.01 3.00 11.66
CA GLY A 89 -20.58 2.27 10.51
C GLY A 89 -19.60 1.53 9.61
N LYS A 90 -18.30 1.47 9.96
CA LYS A 90 -17.28 0.67 9.26
C LYS A 90 -16.30 0.07 10.25
N LYS A 91 -15.81 -1.14 9.98
CA LYS A 91 -14.77 -1.83 10.78
C LYS A 91 -13.52 -0.97 11.04
N HIS A 92 -13.16 -0.11 10.10
CA HIS A 92 -12.04 0.81 10.27
C HIS A 92 -12.24 1.77 11.46
N TYR A 93 -13.46 2.21 11.72
CA TYR A 93 -13.77 3.12 12.81
C TYR A 93 -13.88 2.43 14.18
N GLU A 94 -13.84 1.10 14.21
CA GLU A 94 -13.78 0.29 15.44
C GLU A 94 -12.35 0.13 15.97
N LEU A 95 -11.33 0.59 15.21
CA LEU A 95 -9.94 0.58 15.65
C LEU A 95 -9.73 1.46 16.88
N ALA A 96 -9.11 0.91 17.92
CA ALA A 96 -8.90 1.63 19.18
C ALA A 96 -7.88 2.79 19.09
N ASN A 97 -6.87 2.70 18.22
CA ASN A 97 -5.76 3.65 18.14
C ASN A 97 -5.83 4.55 16.87
N CYS A 98 -6.82 5.43 16.79
CA CYS A 98 -7.01 6.33 15.65
C CYS A 98 -5.78 7.24 15.41
N LEU A 99 -5.20 7.77 16.49
CA LEU A 99 -4.03 8.65 16.47
C LEU A 99 -2.72 7.91 16.13
N GLY A 100 -2.75 6.59 16.01
CA GLY A 100 -1.66 5.79 15.46
C GLY A 100 -1.28 6.26 14.05
N CYS A 101 -2.29 6.55 13.22
CA CYS A 101 -2.11 7.03 11.85
C CYS A 101 -2.62 8.46 11.62
N HIS A 102 -3.72 8.85 12.26
CA HIS A 102 -4.30 10.20 12.14
C HIS A 102 -3.69 11.13 13.17
N LYS A 103 -2.49 11.67 12.90
CA LYS A 103 -1.71 12.44 13.89
C LYS A 103 -2.36 13.77 14.29
N ASN A 104 -3.15 14.37 13.39
CA ASN A 104 -3.79 15.64 13.63
C ASN A 104 -5.27 15.57 13.26
N PRO A 105 -6.20 15.60 14.23
CA PRO A 105 -7.63 15.63 13.96
C PRO A 105 -8.07 16.85 13.15
N HIS A 106 -7.31 17.95 13.12
CA HIS A 106 -7.59 19.13 12.31
C HIS A 106 -7.21 18.95 10.83
N THR A 107 -6.41 17.93 10.50
CA THR A 107 -6.06 17.54 9.12
C THR A 107 -6.28 16.04 8.93
N PRO A 108 -7.52 15.54 9.04
CA PRO A 108 -7.79 14.11 9.24
C PRO A 108 -7.34 13.21 8.08
N LEU A 109 -7.17 13.74 6.87
CA LEU A 109 -6.69 12.99 5.71
C LEU A 109 -5.16 13.03 5.53
N ASN A 110 -4.47 13.90 6.27
CA ASN A 110 -3.01 13.99 6.29
C ASN A 110 -2.47 12.95 7.28
N ILE A 111 -2.55 11.69 6.89
CA ILE A 111 -2.15 10.59 7.76
C ILE A 111 -0.68 10.22 7.57
N VAL A 112 -0.09 9.68 8.63
CA VAL A 112 1.27 9.14 8.62
C VAL A 112 1.17 7.67 9.00
N LEU A 113 1.50 6.78 8.05
CA LEU A 113 1.56 5.36 8.34
C LEU A 113 2.88 5.06 9.07
N SER A 114 2.77 4.47 10.26
CA SER A 114 3.94 3.92 10.95
C SER A 114 4.48 2.69 10.21
N GLY A 115 5.75 2.37 10.46
CA GLY A 115 6.32 1.11 10.00
C GLY A 115 5.55 -0.08 10.57
N ASN A 116 5.58 -1.20 9.84
CA ASN A 116 5.13 -2.51 10.31
C ASN A 116 3.63 -2.63 10.68
N ILE A 117 2.73 -2.06 9.88
CA ILE A 117 1.28 -2.17 10.08
C ILE A 117 0.66 -3.17 9.10
N THR A 118 -0.29 -3.96 9.59
CA THR A 118 -1.07 -4.90 8.77
C THR A 118 -2.53 -4.89 9.17
N ASP A 119 -2.84 -5.14 10.45
CA ASP A 119 -4.21 -5.33 10.92
C ASP A 119 -5.17 -4.16 10.59
N PRO A 120 -4.78 -2.87 10.76
CA PRO A 120 -5.65 -1.76 10.38
C PRO A 120 -6.03 -1.77 8.90
N CYS A 121 -5.13 -2.21 8.01
CA CYS A 121 -5.37 -2.28 6.58
C CYS A 121 -6.45 -3.32 6.23
N LEU A 122 -6.53 -4.41 7.01
CA LEU A 122 -7.43 -5.54 6.77
C LEU A 122 -8.90 -5.21 7.08
N THR A 123 -9.15 -4.09 7.77
CA THR A 123 -10.51 -3.57 7.98
C THR A 123 -11.25 -3.27 6.66
N CYS A 124 -10.49 -2.97 5.58
CA CYS A 124 -11.01 -2.77 4.23
C CYS A 124 -10.38 -3.72 3.19
N HIS A 125 -9.14 -4.17 3.39
CA HIS A 125 -8.38 -4.99 2.44
C HIS A 125 -8.27 -6.46 2.86
N SER A 126 -9.41 -7.11 3.15
CA SER A 126 -9.45 -8.50 3.59
C SER A 126 -9.07 -9.50 2.48
N GLN A 127 -9.37 -9.20 1.22
CA GLN A 127 -9.06 -10.11 0.11
C GLN A 127 -7.54 -10.28 -0.10
N GLN A 128 -6.76 -9.22 0.14
CA GLN A 128 -5.33 -9.17 -0.09
C GLN A 128 -4.60 -10.13 0.85
N ILE A 129 -5.01 -10.20 2.12
CA ILE A 129 -4.42 -11.13 3.08
C ILE A 129 -4.80 -12.59 2.75
N GLU A 130 -6.02 -12.84 2.28
CA GLU A 130 -6.42 -14.18 1.85
C GLU A 130 -5.61 -14.66 0.64
N GLN A 131 -5.32 -13.78 -0.32
CA GLN A 131 -4.42 -14.11 -1.44
C GLN A 131 -3.00 -14.46 -0.97
N LEU A 132 -2.44 -13.70 -0.03
CA LEU A 132 -1.09 -13.96 0.51
C LEU A 132 -1.01 -15.25 1.32
N LYS A 133 -2.10 -15.62 2.02
CA LYS A 133 -2.22 -16.90 2.75
C LYS A 133 -2.36 -18.07 1.78
N GLN A 134 -3.23 -17.94 0.77
CA GLN A 134 -3.50 -18.99 -0.20
C GLN A 134 -2.30 -19.25 -1.12
N PHE A 135 -1.52 -18.21 -1.45
CA PHE A 135 -0.36 -18.30 -2.33
C PHE A 135 0.93 -17.77 -1.66
N PRO A 136 1.51 -18.51 -0.70
CA PRO A 136 2.67 -18.05 0.07
C PRO A 136 3.87 -17.66 -0.79
N SER A 137 4.39 -16.46 -0.55
CA SER A 137 5.53 -15.89 -1.27
C SER A 137 6.42 -15.07 -0.32
N LYS A 138 7.46 -14.41 -0.85
CA LYS A 138 8.27 -13.46 -0.05
C LYS A 138 7.43 -12.30 0.48
N HIS A 139 6.37 -11.90 -0.23
CA HIS A 139 5.47 -10.83 0.21
C HIS A 139 4.64 -11.22 1.45
N THR A 140 4.37 -12.51 1.66
CA THR A 140 3.64 -12.99 2.85
C THR A 140 4.40 -12.70 4.16
N LYS A 141 5.71 -12.44 4.08
CA LYS A 141 6.57 -12.11 5.23
C LYS A 141 6.70 -10.60 5.48
N LEU A 142 6.11 -9.77 4.63
CA LEU A 142 6.19 -8.31 4.74
C LEU A 142 4.93 -7.76 5.39
N TYR A 143 5.07 -6.64 6.10
CA TYR A 143 3.92 -5.87 6.53
C TYR A 143 3.32 -5.12 5.35
N CYS A 144 2.00 -4.88 5.38
CA CYS A 144 1.33 -4.11 4.34
C CYS A 144 2.00 -2.75 4.08
N SER A 145 2.42 -2.06 5.16
CA SER A 145 3.09 -0.75 5.06
C SER A 145 4.51 -0.79 4.53
N THR A 146 5.16 -1.95 4.45
CA THR A 146 6.48 -2.06 3.83
C THR A 146 6.44 -1.63 2.37
N CYS A 147 5.35 -1.94 1.67
CA CYS A 147 5.14 -1.52 0.28
C CYS A 147 4.13 -0.36 0.18
N HIS A 148 3.06 -0.39 0.98
CA HIS A 148 2.03 0.66 1.00
C HIS A 148 2.33 1.71 2.07
N ASN A 149 3.31 2.56 1.81
CA ASN A 149 3.70 3.63 2.73
C ASN A 149 2.80 4.88 2.68
N VAL A 150 1.93 4.98 1.67
CA VAL A 150 0.94 6.05 1.54
C VAL A 150 -0.43 5.42 1.39
N HIS A 151 -1.37 5.83 2.24
CA HIS A 151 -2.73 5.31 2.21
C HIS A 151 -3.45 5.67 0.91
N GLY A 152 -4.17 4.71 0.33
CA GLY A 152 -4.82 4.86 -0.97
C GLY A 152 -3.88 4.80 -2.18
N LYS A 153 -2.56 4.69 -1.98
CA LYS A 153 -1.59 4.60 -3.07
C LYS A 153 -1.17 3.15 -3.31
N ILE A 154 -1.19 2.74 -4.58
CA ILE A 154 -0.62 1.47 -5.03
C ILE A 154 0.83 1.73 -5.46
N PRO A 155 1.83 1.11 -4.82
CA PRO A 155 3.23 1.25 -5.22
C PRO A 155 3.49 0.56 -6.57
N ALA A 156 4.51 1.03 -7.28
CA ALA A 156 4.97 0.37 -8.49
C ALA A 156 5.78 -0.89 -8.13
N CYS A 157 5.52 -2.00 -8.83
CA CYS A 157 6.28 -3.25 -8.66
C CYS A 157 7.79 -3.03 -8.85
N THR A 158 8.14 -2.09 -9.73
CA THR A 158 9.51 -1.74 -10.13
C THR A 158 10.31 -1.00 -9.06
N GLN A 159 9.70 -0.64 -7.93
CA GLN A 159 10.44 -0.12 -6.77
C GLN A 159 11.38 -1.18 -6.16
N CYS A 160 11.07 -2.47 -6.35
CA CYS A 160 11.91 -3.57 -5.85
C CYS A 160 12.20 -4.65 -6.92
N HIS A 161 11.33 -4.81 -7.92
CA HIS A 161 11.49 -5.83 -8.96
C HIS A 161 12.07 -5.25 -10.24
N LYS A 162 13.05 -5.95 -10.81
CA LYS A 162 13.51 -5.65 -12.17
C LYS A 162 12.51 -6.20 -13.19
N PRO A 163 12.28 -5.51 -14.31
CA PRO A 163 11.48 -6.05 -15.40
C PRO A 163 12.15 -7.29 -16.03
N HIS A 164 11.36 -8.13 -16.70
CA HIS A 164 11.84 -9.33 -17.37
C HIS A 164 12.52 -9.04 -18.72
N TYR A 165 12.27 -7.87 -19.31
CA TYR A 165 12.91 -7.36 -20.53
C TYR A 165 12.89 -5.82 -20.52
N ALA A 166 13.74 -5.19 -21.32
CA ALA A 166 14.06 -3.76 -21.19
C ALA A 166 12.83 -2.84 -21.33
N GLU A 167 11.91 -3.17 -22.23
CA GLU A 167 10.74 -2.34 -22.54
C GLU A 167 9.53 -2.65 -21.65
N GLN A 168 9.65 -3.58 -20.69
CA GLN A 168 8.52 -3.96 -19.84
C GLN A 168 8.23 -2.86 -18.80
N THR A 169 6.99 -2.39 -18.78
CA THR A 169 6.53 -1.35 -17.86
C THR A 169 5.98 -1.93 -16.56
N ALA A 170 5.83 -1.09 -15.52
CA ALA A 170 5.21 -1.50 -14.26
C ALA A 170 3.75 -1.96 -14.41
N GLY A 171 3.05 -1.47 -15.45
CA GLY A 171 1.68 -1.91 -15.78
C GLY A 171 1.63 -3.34 -16.29
N ASP A 172 2.67 -3.76 -17.03
CA ASP A 172 2.75 -5.08 -17.64
C ASP A 172 2.91 -6.22 -16.64
N CYS A 173 3.52 -5.96 -15.48
CA CYS A 173 3.74 -6.96 -14.43
C CYS A 173 2.43 -7.69 -14.04
N LYS A 174 1.33 -6.93 -13.99
CA LYS A 174 0.01 -7.43 -13.56
C LYS A 174 -0.71 -8.26 -14.63
N LYS A 175 -0.21 -8.29 -15.86
CA LYS A 175 -0.77 -9.14 -16.94
C LYS A 175 -0.58 -10.62 -16.65
N CYS A 176 0.46 -10.98 -15.89
CA CYS A 176 0.81 -12.36 -15.61
C CYS A 176 0.75 -12.71 -14.12
N HIS A 177 1.08 -11.79 -13.21
CA HIS A 177 1.07 -12.09 -11.78
C HIS A 177 0.56 -10.92 -10.93
N LYS A 178 -0.18 -11.21 -9.86
CA LYS A 178 -0.67 -10.17 -8.92
C LYS A 178 0.31 -10.02 -7.76
N ALA A 179 0.44 -8.82 -7.22
CA ALA A 179 1.36 -8.51 -6.11
C ALA A 179 1.11 -9.37 -4.86
N HIS A 180 -0.15 -9.68 -4.54
CA HIS A 180 -0.52 -10.49 -3.36
C HIS A 180 -0.59 -12.00 -3.64
N GLN A 181 -0.29 -12.44 -4.86
CA GLN A 181 -0.19 -13.87 -5.21
C GLN A 181 0.80 -14.07 -6.39
N PRO A 182 2.06 -13.62 -6.27
CA PRO A 182 2.96 -13.49 -7.43
C PRO A 182 3.35 -14.84 -8.05
N LYS A 183 3.20 -15.95 -7.30
CA LYS A 183 3.45 -17.31 -7.79
C LYS A 183 2.27 -17.90 -8.57
N ASN A 184 1.08 -17.33 -8.43
CA ASN A 184 -0.12 -17.78 -9.13
C ASN A 184 -0.20 -17.07 -10.48
N VAL A 185 0.66 -17.51 -11.41
CA VAL A 185 0.81 -16.87 -12.72
C VAL A 185 -0.36 -17.25 -13.63
N ALA A 186 -1.18 -16.26 -13.93
CA ALA A 186 -2.36 -16.35 -14.77
C ALA A 186 -2.41 -15.13 -15.69
N TYR A 187 -2.80 -15.34 -16.94
CA TYR A 187 -2.74 -14.32 -17.97
C TYR A 187 -3.90 -14.45 -18.95
N GLY A 188 -4.25 -13.34 -19.58
CA GLY A 188 -5.33 -13.28 -20.58
C GLY A 188 -4.88 -13.68 -21.98
N LYS A 189 -5.85 -13.69 -22.90
CA LYS A 189 -5.65 -14.03 -24.33
C LYS A 189 -4.89 -12.97 -25.13
N GLU A 190 -4.58 -11.84 -24.52
CA GLU A 190 -3.96 -10.67 -25.16
C GLU A 190 -2.45 -10.58 -24.89
N VAL A 191 -1.87 -11.50 -24.13
CA VAL A 191 -0.42 -11.47 -23.84
C VAL A 191 0.37 -11.85 -25.11
N PRO A 192 1.21 -10.95 -25.63
CA PRO A 192 1.94 -11.18 -26.88
C PRO A 192 3.09 -12.17 -26.66
N ASN A 193 3.48 -12.88 -27.72
CA ASN A 193 4.54 -13.89 -27.65
C ASN A 193 5.84 -13.33 -27.07
N LYS A 194 6.21 -12.10 -27.41
CA LYS A 194 7.43 -11.47 -26.88
C LYS A 194 7.51 -11.47 -25.35
N ASP A 195 6.38 -11.36 -24.65
CA ASP A 195 6.33 -11.33 -23.18
C ASP A 195 6.62 -12.75 -22.63
N CYS A 196 6.15 -13.79 -23.30
CA CYS A 196 6.54 -15.19 -23.03
C CYS A 196 8.03 -15.41 -23.30
N GLY A 197 8.56 -14.77 -24.35
CA GLY A 197 9.93 -14.87 -24.83
C GLY A 197 10.99 -14.41 -23.85
N ALA A 198 10.61 -13.48 -22.96
CA ALA A 198 11.48 -13.01 -21.89
C ALA A 198 11.99 -14.17 -21.00
N CYS A 199 11.21 -15.24 -20.83
CA CYS A 199 11.63 -16.45 -20.14
C CYS A 199 11.77 -17.67 -21.08
N HIS A 200 11.00 -17.73 -22.17
CA HIS A 200 10.92 -18.87 -23.07
C HIS A 200 11.54 -18.60 -24.45
N LYS A 201 12.72 -17.94 -24.46
CA LYS A 201 13.41 -17.58 -25.71
C LYS A 201 13.56 -18.75 -26.69
N LYS A 202 13.99 -19.93 -26.20
CA LYS A 202 14.15 -21.13 -27.05
C LYS A 202 12.84 -21.54 -27.73
N ALA A 203 11.71 -21.49 -27.03
CA ALA A 203 10.42 -21.89 -27.60
C ALA A 203 9.97 -20.93 -28.71
N ILE A 204 10.18 -19.62 -28.51
CA ILE A 204 9.90 -18.61 -29.54
C ILE A 204 10.81 -18.78 -30.74
N ASP A 205 12.10 -18.99 -30.52
CA ASP A 205 13.06 -19.16 -31.60
C ASP A 205 12.70 -20.38 -32.47
N LEU A 206 12.32 -21.50 -31.83
CA LEU A 206 11.83 -22.70 -32.52
C LEU A 206 10.54 -22.42 -33.30
N LEU A 207 9.53 -21.84 -32.64
CA LEU A 207 8.22 -21.56 -33.26
C LEU A 207 8.36 -20.62 -34.46
N THR A 208 9.22 -19.61 -34.34
CA THR A 208 9.48 -18.61 -35.40
C THR A 208 10.24 -19.22 -36.57
N ALA A 209 11.19 -20.13 -36.30
CA ALA A 209 11.93 -20.85 -37.34
C ALA A 209 11.11 -21.94 -38.04
N SER A 210 10.07 -22.45 -37.36
CA SER A 210 9.20 -23.50 -37.88
C SER A 210 8.51 -23.08 -39.18
N GLN A 211 8.34 -24.04 -40.08
CA GLN A 211 7.55 -23.86 -41.31
C GLN A 211 6.10 -24.33 -41.13
N ALA A 212 5.76 -24.92 -39.98
CA ALA A 212 4.41 -25.35 -39.68
C ALA A 212 3.46 -24.16 -39.46
N LYS A 213 2.15 -24.40 -39.66
CA LYS A 213 1.12 -23.37 -39.47
C LYS A 213 1.04 -22.81 -38.03
N HIS A 214 1.53 -23.57 -37.05
CA HIS A 214 1.62 -23.13 -35.66
C HIS A 214 2.42 -21.83 -35.48
N LYS A 215 3.39 -21.54 -36.37
CA LYS A 215 4.24 -20.33 -36.28
C LYS A 215 3.45 -19.02 -36.20
N SER A 216 2.23 -19.00 -36.77
CA SER A 216 1.36 -17.84 -36.82
C SER A 216 0.46 -17.70 -35.59
N LEU A 217 0.50 -18.65 -34.65
CA LEU A 217 -0.34 -18.63 -33.45
C LEU A 217 0.34 -17.87 -32.30
N ALA A 218 -0.47 -17.14 -31.54
CA ALA A 218 -0.03 -16.59 -30.27
C ALA A 218 0.19 -17.72 -29.25
N CYS A 219 1.18 -17.59 -28.36
CA CYS A 219 1.45 -18.56 -27.30
C CYS A 219 0.19 -18.84 -26.47
N VAL A 220 -0.53 -17.77 -26.12
CA VAL A 220 -1.76 -17.82 -25.31
C VAL A 220 -2.96 -18.42 -26.03
N TYR A 221 -2.89 -18.62 -27.35
CA TYR A 221 -3.92 -19.38 -28.07
C TYR A 221 -3.90 -20.85 -27.62
N CYS A 222 -2.71 -21.43 -27.47
CA CYS A 222 -2.52 -22.81 -27.03
C CYS A 222 -2.38 -22.91 -25.50
N HIS A 223 -1.52 -22.09 -24.91
CA HIS A 223 -1.23 -22.06 -23.48
C HIS A 223 -2.23 -21.13 -22.79
N GLN A 224 -3.46 -21.60 -22.59
CA GLN A 224 -4.55 -20.75 -22.11
C GLN A 224 -4.54 -20.55 -20.59
N ASP A 225 -5.02 -19.38 -20.17
CA ASP A 225 -5.43 -18.95 -18.82
C ASP A 225 -4.36 -18.93 -17.72
N LYS A 226 -3.47 -19.93 -17.67
CA LYS A 226 -2.50 -20.10 -16.60
C LYS A 226 -1.17 -20.61 -17.11
N HIS A 227 -0.12 -20.21 -16.40
CA HIS A 227 1.21 -20.73 -16.66
C HIS A 227 1.27 -22.25 -16.45
N LYS A 228 2.12 -22.92 -17.24
CA LYS A 228 2.24 -24.39 -17.33
C LYS A 228 1.00 -25.12 -17.90
N MET A 229 -0.03 -24.42 -18.36
CA MET A 229 -1.08 -25.06 -19.16
C MET A 229 -0.48 -25.52 -20.49
N VAL A 230 -0.55 -26.81 -20.80
CA VAL A 230 -0.17 -27.38 -22.10
C VAL A 230 -1.37 -28.17 -22.61
N PRO A 231 -1.98 -27.78 -23.75
CA PRO A 231 -3.13 -28.50 -24.28
C PRO A 231 -2.70 -29.86 -24.86
N ALA A 232 -3.63 -30.80 -24.87
CA ALA A 232 -3.46 -32.03 -25.65
C ALA A 232 -3.60 -31.71 -27.15
N CYS A 233 -2.79 -32.32 -28.03
CA CYS A 233 -2.86 -32.08 -29.48
C CYS A 233 -4.28 -32.34 -30.03
N GLN A 234 -4.94 -33.36 -29.49
CA GLN A 234 -6.27 -33.80 -29.88
C GLN A 234 -7.36 -32.76 -29.62
N SER A 235 -7.14 -31.79 -28.71
CA SER A 235 -8.12 -30.73 -28.45
C SER A 235 -8.41 -29.85 -29.67
N CYS A 236 -7.48 -29.82 -30.63
CA CYS A 236 -7.64 -29.08 -31.89
C CYS A 236 -7.57 -29.99 -33.12
N HIS A 237 -6.78 -31.08 -33.06
CA HIS A 237 -6.54 -31.95 -34.22
C HIS A 237 -7.44 -33.20 -34.26
N GLY A 238 -8.24 -33.47 -33.21
CA GLY A 238 -9.02 -34.69 -33.11
C GLY A 238 -8.15 -35.95 -33.11
N THR A 239 -8.58 -36.96 -33.86
CA THR A 239 -7.92 -38.28 -33.92
C THR A 239 -7.45 -38.57 -35.35
N PRO A 240 -6.28 -38.06 -35.76
CA PRO A 240 -5.82 -38.16 -37.15
C PRO A 240 -5.26 -39.54 -37.52
N HIS A 241 -5.01 -40.41 -36.54
CA HIS A 241 -4.41 -41.74 -36.74
C HIS A 241 -5.35 -42.87 -36.27
N PRO A 242 -5.26 -44.09 -36.84
CA PRO A 242 -6.04 -45.24 -36.39
C PRO A 242 -5.75 -45.64 -34.94
N ALA A 243 -6.74 -46.25 -34.28
CA ALA A 243 -6.66 -46.64 -32.87
C ALA A 243 -5.45 -47.56 -32.55
N ALA A 244 -5.09 -48.46 -33.47
CA ALA A 244 -3.93 -49.34 -33.28
C ALA A 244 -2.60 -48.58 -33.16
N MET A 245 -2.43 -47.48 -33.90
CA MET A 245 -1.23 -46.64 -33.81
C MET A 245 -1.19 -45.86 -32.50
N LEU A 246 -2.33 -45.28 -32.10
CA LEU A 246 -2.46 -44.50 -30.87
C LEU A 246 -2.35 -45.37 -29.60
N ALA A 247 -2.71 -46.66 -29.70
CA ALA A 247 -2.48 -47.63 -28.62
C ALA A 247 -0.99 -47.96 -28.45
N LYS A 248 -0.22 -47.98 -29.54
CA LYS A 248 1.21 -48.29 -29.53
C LYS A 248 2.08 -47.09 -29.16
N PHE A 249 1.75 -45.90 -29.65
CA PHE A 249 2.49 -44.66 -29.42
C PHE A 249 1.63 -43.68 -28.61
N LYS A 250 1.98 -43.50 -27.34
CA LYS A 250 1.16 -42.75 -26.38
C LYS A 250 1.26 -41.23 -26.59
N GLY A 251 2.33 -40.74 -27.20
CA GLY A 251 2.55 -39.32 -27.43
C GLY A 251 2.60 -38.98 -28.91
N CYS A 252 1.88 -37.94 -29.33
CA CYS A 252 2.03 -37.40 -30.69
C CYS A 252 3.50 -37.02 -30.97
N GLY A 253 4.22 -36.54 -29.95
CA GLY A 253 5.61 -36.10 -30.07
C GLY A 253 6.63 -37.21 -30.27
N ASP A 254 6.26 -38.48 -30.07
CA ASP A 254 7.13 -39.64 -30.35
C ASP A 254 7.51 -39.70 -31.84
N CYS A 255 6.67 -39.14 -32.70
CA CYS A 255 6.95 -38.97 -34.13
C CYS A 255 6.86 -37.52 -34.59
N HIS A 256 6.00 -36.67 -34.01
CA HIS A 256 5.79 -35.31 -34.50
C HIS A 256 6.63 -34.25 -33.79
N ASN A 257 7.46 -34.63 -32.81
CA ASN A 257 8.21 -33.72 -31.94
C ASN A 257 7.28 -32.78 -31.14
N ILE A 258 7.59 -31.49 -31.01
CA ILE A 258 6.81 -30.54 -30.21
C ILE A 258 6.06 -29.54 -31.09
N ALA A 259 4.97 -28.96 -30.59
CA ALA A 259 4.17 -27.99 -31.34
C ALA A 259 4.98 -26.76 -31.82
N HIS A 260 6.06 -26.40 -31.11
CA HIS A 260 6.97 -25.32 -31.49
C HIS A 260 7.95 -25.71 -32.60
N ASP A 261 8.13 -27.00 -32.90
CA ASP A 261 9.13 -27.52 -33.82
C ASP A 261 8.70 -28.88 -34.37
N LEU A 262 7.59 -28.91 -35.11
CA LEU A 262 7.07 -30.16 -35.64
C LEU A 262 8.04 -30.76 -36.67
N ASN A 263 8.19 -32.09 -36.63
CA ASN A 263 9.04 -32.81 -37.57
C ASN A 263 8.59 -32.58 -39.02
N ARG A 264 9.56 -32.37 -39.90
CA ARG A 264 9.35 -32.27 -41.34
C ARG A 264 9.81 -33.54 -42.03
N TRP A 265 8.85 -34.39 -42.33
CA TRP A 265 9.06 -35.66 -43.01
C TRP A 265 9.15 -35.51 -44.53
N ASP A 266 8.74 -34.34 -45.05
CA ASP A 266 8.71 -33.96 -46.45
C ASP A 266 10.02 -33.33 -46.95
N VAL A 267 10.95 -33.00 -46.06
CA VAL A 267 12.25 -32.40 -46.41
C VAL A 267 13.38 -33.24 -45.85
N PRO A 268 14.40 -33.63 -46.67
CA PRO A 268 15.54 -34.39 -46.18
C PRO A 268 16.18 -33.70 -44.98
N ALA A 269 16.49 -34.47 -43.94
CA ALA A 269 17.06 -33.95 -42.71
C ALA A 269 18.32 -33.11 -43.04
N LYS A 270 18.32 -31.84 -42.63
CA LYS A 270 19.55 -31.03 -42.69
C LYS A 270 20.58 -31.70 -41.79
N ALA A 271 21.75 -32.01 -42.34
CA ALA A 271 22.85 -32.61 -41.57
C ALA A 271 23.05 -31.83 -40.27
N ALA A 272 23.15 -32.55 -39.14
CA ALA A 272 23.44 -31.94 -37.86
C ALA A 272 24.69 -31.07 -37.99
N PRO A 273 24.74 -29.86 -37.38
CA PRO A 273 25.95 -29.07 -37.38
C PRO A 273 27.09 -29.94 -36.83
N ALA A 274 28.19 -30.00 -37.58
CA ALA A 274 29.36 -30.79 -37.20
C ALA A 274 29.73 -30.45 -35.75
N LYS A 275 29.89 -31.48 -34.91
CA LYS A 275 30.41 -31.29 -33.54
C LYS A 275 31.69 -30.47 -33.66
N ALA A 276 31.76 -29.36 -32.94
CA ALA A 276 32.96 -28.55 -32.87
C ALA A 276 34.14 -29.46 -32.52
N ALA A 277 35.20 -29.39 -33.34
CA ALA A 277 36.41 -30.15 -33.10
C ALA A 277 36.92 -29.85 -31.68
N PRO A 278 37.38 -30.87 -30.93
CA PRO A 278 37.92 -30.65 -29.59
C PRO A 278 39.02 -29.60 -29.66
N ALA A 279 38.94 -28.61 -28.76
CA ALA A 279 39.93 -27.55 -28.66
C ALA A 279 41.32 -28.19 -28.51
N LYS A 280 42.26 -27.80 -29.39
CA LYS A 280 43.66 -28.22 -29.28
C LYS A 280 44.17 -27.82 -27.90
N ALA A 281 44.73 -28.78 -27.17
CA ALA A 281 45.35 -28.55 -25.88
C ALA A 281 46.41 -27.45 -26.01
N ALA A 282 46.33 -26.44 -25.15
CA ALA A 282 47.34 -25.40 -25.07
C ALA A 282 48.70 -26.02 -24.72
N PRO A 283 49.81 -25.57 -25.34
CA PRO A 283 51.13 -26.10 -25.02
C PRO A 283 51.46 -25.83 -23.56
N ALA A 284 51.91 -26.88 -22.87
CA ALA A 284 52.39 -26.82 -21.50
C ALA A 284 53.51 -25.77 -21.39
N LYS A 285 53.31 -24.78 -20.52
CA LYS A 285 54.38 -23.87 -20.09
C LYS A 285 55.45 -24.72 -19.40
N LYS A 286 56.66 -24.74 -19.97
CA LYS A 286 57.85 -25.25 -19.28
C LYS A 286 58.14 -24.33 -18.07
N LYS A 287 58.54 -24.97 -16.97
CA LYS A 287 58.83 -24.39 -15.66
C LYS A 287 59.79 -23.21 -15.73
#